data_AF-A0A958RS98-F1
#
_entry.id   AF-A0A958RS98-F1
#
_cell.length_a   1.000
_cell.length_b   1.000
_cell.length_c   1.000
_cell.angle_alpha   90.00
_cell.angle_beta   90.00
_cell.angle_gamma   90.00
#
_symmetry.space_group_name_H-M   'P 1'
#
loop_
_entity.id
_entity.type
_entity.pdbx_description
1 polymer ?
#
loop_
_entity_poly.entity_id
_entity_poly.type
_entity_poly.pdbx_seq_one_letter_code
_entity_poly.pdbx_strand_id
1 'polypeptide(L)'
;MSFQRSRKLVIKSLVITIFLSFLVPGTSQAVTLSCGFVHPIIKTMLKRHIKYNDYTSNIESRTIDQYIKTLDGSKLYLLKDDVSTIRDTLKGLYKRLENRGDCQPLERVHQLYTNRIKERFEFAKDFLGEKYKFDKSVKIDLDSDKREFAKNKKEAEKYESDYIHFQIASFLASDMKLDEAKKLVLKRYERALKRVEEQQSQELYADYLDSFARSLDPHSSYFSQERLEEFQIQMRLSLEGIGATL
;
A
#
# COMPACT_ATOMS: atom_id res chain seq x y z
N MET A 1 1.02 84.63 52.77
CA MET A 1 -0.13 84.84 51.85
C MET A 1 -0.08 83.73 50.81
N SER A 2 -0.65 82.56 51.13
CA SER A 2 -1.96 82.11 50.64
C SER A 2 -2.08 82.14 49.12
N PHE A 3 -2.01 80.99 48.47
CA PHE A 3 -3.21 80.47 47.81
C PHE A 3 -3.06 78.98 47.46
N GLN A 4 -4.13 78.29 47.79
CA GLN A 4 -4.40 76.87 47.76
C GLN A 4 -4.85 76.47 46.34
N ARG A 5 -4.37 75.35 45.80
CA ARG A 5 -5.15 74.61 44.79
C ARG A 5 -4.79 73.12 44.75
N SER A 6 -5.72 72.35 45.27
CA SER A 6 -5.82 70.90 45.14
C SER A 6 -5.83 70.46 43.68
N ARG A 7 -5.10 69.38 43.36
CA ARG A 7 -5.47 68.51 42.25
C ARG A 7 -5.49 67.06 42.73
N LYS A 8 -6.66 66.47 42.55
CA LYS A 8 -7.07 65.12 42.92
C LYS A 8 -6.20 64.11 42.17
N LEU A 9 -5.57 63.19 42.90
CA LEU A 9 -4.89 62.04 42.32
C LEU A 9 -5.94 60.95 42.06
N VAL A 10 -6.24 60.71 40.79
CA VAL A 10 -7.19 59.70 40.33
C VAL A 10 -6.50 58.33 40.38
N ILE A 11 -6.98 57.47 41.26
CA ILE A 11 -6.65 56.04 41.29
C ILE A 11 -7.28 55.41 40.03
N LYS A 12 -6.47 54.99 39.06
CA LYS A 12 -6.92 54.16 37.94
C LYS A 12 -6.38 52.75 38.15
N SER A 13 -7.32 51.80 38.25
CA SER A 13 -7.12 50.36 38.35
C SER A 13 -6.07 49.83 37.39
N LEU A 14 -5.11 49.11 37.97
CA LEU A 14 -4.22 48.19 37.27
C LEU A 14 -5.05 46.97 36.83
N VAL A 15 -5.49 46.97 35.56
CA VAL A 15 -6.08 45.78 34.94
C VAL A 15 -4.93 44.86 34.54
N ILE A 16 -4.66 43.84 35.36
CA ILE A 16 -3.75 42.74 35.04
C ILE A 16 -4.42 41.94 33.92
N THR A 17 -3.98 42.16 32.69
CA THR A 17 -4.34 41.34 31.53
C THR A 17 -3.53 40.06 31.61
N ILE A 18 -4.12 39.02 32.19
CA ILE A 18 -3.60 37.65 32.13
C ILE A 18 -3.63 37.24 30.65
N PHE A 19 -2.47 37.26 30.01
CA PHE A 19 -2.26 36.67 28.70
C PHE A 19 -2.39 35.16 28.86
N LEU A 20 -3.61 34.65 28.71
CA LEU A 20 -3.88 33.22 28.66
C LEU A 20 -3.32 32.71 27.33
N SER A 21 -2.04 32.33 27.35
CA SER A 21 -1.41 31.56 26.29
C SER A 21 -2.19 30.24 26.17
N PHE A 22 -3.15 30.21 25.25
CA PHE A 22 -3.69 28.96 24.71
C PHE A 22 -2.50 28.20 24.13
N LEU A 23 -1.98 27.23 24.90
CA LEU A 23 -1.30 26.10 24.32
C LEU A 23 -2.33 25.45 23.39
N VAL A 24 -2.25 25.77 22.10
CA VAL A 24 -2.80 24.90 21.07
C VAL A 24 -2.09 23.57 21.29
N PRO A 25 -2.78 22.50 21.72
CA PRO A 25 -2.15 21.19 21.71
C PRO A 25 -1.76 20.96 20.25
N GLY A 26 -0.46 20.98 19.98
CA GLY A 26 0.06 20.57 18.70
C GLY A 26 -0.45 19.15 18.49
N THR A 27 -1.43 19.00 17.60
CA THR A 27 -1.81 17.69 17.11
C THR A 27 -0.51 17.13 16.55
N SER A 28 0.03 16.10 17.20
CA SER A 28 1.11 15.31 16.63
C SER A 28 0.52 14.68 15.38
N GLN A 29 0.61 15.39 14.25
CA GLN A 29 0.32 14.80 12.96
C GLN A 29 1.38 13.74 12.77
N ALA A 30 0.93 12.48 12.80
CA ALA A 30 1.77 11.37 12.39
C ALA A 30 2.44 11.78 11.08
N VAL A 31 3.78 11.74 11.06
CA VAL A 31 4.54 12.12 9.87
C VAL A 31 4.19 11.10 8.78
N THR A 32 3.35 11.51 7.83
CA THR A 32 2.94 10.67 6.71
C THR A 32 4.06 10.62 5.68
N LEU A 33 4.28 9.44 5.10
CA LEU A 33 5.32 9.25 4.10
C LEU A 33 4.94 10.01 2.81
N SER A 34 5.68 11.08 2.52
CA SER A 34 5.52 11.86 1.29
C SER A 34 6.58 11.49 0.25
N CYS A 35 6.33 11.83 -1.01
CA CYS A 35 7.24 11.50 -2.12
C CYS A 35 8.67 12.03 -1.90
N GLY A 36 8.81 13.21 -1.28
CA GLY A 36 10.12 13.83 -1.01
C GLY A 36 11.03 13.00 -0.10
N PHE A 37 10.48 12.08 0.70
CA PHE A 37 11.24 11.22 1.60
C PHE A 37 11.73 9.92 0.96
N VAL A 38 11.16 9.51 -0.19
CA VAL A 38 11.48 8.21 -0.81
C VAL A 38 12.96 8.11 -1.16
N HIS A 39 13.51 9.08 -1.89
CA HIS A 39 14.93 9.08 -2.26
C HIS A 39 15.88 9.19 -1.05
N PRO A 40 15.68 10.11 -0.09
CA PRO A 40 16.48 10.16 1.14
C PRO A 40 16.52 8.84 1.93
N ILE A 41 15.40 8.13 2.00
CA ILE A 41 15.33 6.81 2.66
C ILE A 41 16.15 5.79 1.90
N ILE A 42 15.98 5.68 0.58
CA ILE A 42 16.78 4.78 -0.28
C ILE A 42 18.29 5.06 -0.13
N LYS A 43 18.68 6.34 -0.16
CA LYS A 43 20.07 6.75 0.03
C LYS A 43 20.60 6.33 1.41
N THR A 44 19.76 6.41 2.44
CA THR A 44 20.12 5.96 3.79
C THR A 44 20.28 4.45 3.85
N MET A 45 19.39 3.68 3.21
CA MET A 45 19.52 2.22 3.09
C MET A 45 20.86 1.87 2.45
N LEU A 46 21.19 2.43 1.27
CA LEU A 46 22.46 2.18 0.59
C LEU A 46 23.67 2.56 1.45
N LYS A 47 23.65 3.75 2.09
CA LYS A 47 24.77 4.21 2.91
C LYS A 47 25.05 3.29 4.12
N ARG A 48 24.03 2.63 4.65
CA ARG A 48 24.11 1.81 5.87
C ARG A 48 24.17 0.31 5.59
N HIS A 49 23.84 -0.11 4.37
CA HIS A 49 23.76 -1.51 4.03
C HIS A 49 25.16 -2.13 3.89
N ILE A 50 25.33 -3.33 4.43
CA ILE A 50 26.64 -3.99 4.58
C ILE A 50 27.28 -4.32 3.22
N LYS A 51 26.49 -4.82 2.26
CA LYS A 51 26.97 -5.29 0.96
C LYS A 51 26.84 -4.29 -0.20
N TYR A 52 25.72 -3.56 -0.30
CA TYR A 52 25.44 -2.64 -1.39
C TYR A 52 25.45 -1.20 -0.89
N ASN A 53 26.34 -0.39 -1.45
CA ASN A 53 26.60 0.99 -1.05
C ASN A 53 26.23 2.02 -2.12
N ASP A 54 26.02 1.58 -3.36
CA ASP A 54 25.69 2.42 -4.50
C ASP A 54 24.49 1.88 -5.28
N TYR A 55 23.74 2.79 -5.91
CA TYR A 55 22.65 2.43 -6.81
C TYR A 55 23.20 1.96 -8.16
N THR A 56 22.78 0.78 -8.62
CA THR A 56 23.22 0.18 -9.90
C THR A 56 22.03 -0.27 -10.73
N SER A 57 22.24 -0.50 -12.04
CA SER A 57 21.22 -1.06 -12.93
C SER A 57 20.72 -2.45 -12.48
N ASN A 58 21.57 -3.23 -11.81
CA ASN A 58 21.17 -4.51 -11.23
C ASN A 58 20.19 -4.30 -10.06
N ILE A 59 20.50 -3.38 -9.14
CA ILE A 59 19.58 -3.05 -8.03
C ILE A 59 18.26 -2.47 -8.57
N GLU A 60 18.31 -1.63 -9.61
CA GLU A 60 17.11 -1.14 -10.29
C GLU A 60 16.24 -2.28 -10.80
N SER A 61 16.82 -3.20 -11.59
CA SER A 61 16.08 -4.34 -12.13
C SER A 61 15.48 -5.20 -11.02
N ARG A 62 16.27 -5.52 -9.98
CA ARG A 62 15.81 -6.31 -8.83
C ARG A 62 14.71 -5.60 -8.05
N THR A 63 14.79 -4.29 -7.88
CA THR A 63 13.75 -3.48 -7.23
C THR A 63 12.45 -3.55 -8.00
N ILE A 64 12.52 -3.39 -9.33
CA ILE A 64 11.35 -3.43 -10.21
C ILE A 64 10.72 -4.83 -10.19
N ASP A 65 11.52 -5.89 -10.29
CA ASP A 65 11.02 -7.27 -10.22
C ASP A 65 10.37 -7.58 -8.87
N GLN A 66 10.98 -7.10 -7.77
CA GLN A 66 10.40 -7.25 -6.44
C GLN A 66 9.11 -6.44 -6.28
N TYR A 67 9.03 -5.24 -6.87
CA TYR A 67 7.82 -4.42 -6.85
C TYR A 67 6.68 -5.08 -7.65
N ILE A 68 6.97 -5.64 -8.83
CA ILE A 68 6.01 -6.44 -9.59
C ILE A 68 5.54 -7.64 -8.77
N LYS A 69 6.43 -8.29 -8.02
CA LYS A 69 6.07 -9.40 -7.12
C LYS A 69 5.20 -8.94 -5.95
N THR A 70 5.43 -7.75 -5.41
CA THR A 70 4.59 -7.13 -4.38
C THR A 70 3.19 -6.82 -4.91
N LEU A 71 3.09 -6.34 -6.16
CA LEU A 71 1.80 -6.08 -6.80
C LEU A 71 1.05 -7.39 -7.11
N ASP A 72 1.66 -8.29 -7.86
CA ASP A 72 1.00 -9.52 -8.36
C ASP A 72 1.95 -10.72 -8.42
N GLY A 73 2.49 -11.12 -7.27
CA GLY A 73 3.31 -12.32 -7.15
C GLY A 73 2.56 -13.62 -7.51
N SER A 74 1.23 -13.60 -7.41
CA SER A 74 0.35 -14.69 -7.82
C SER A 74 0.09 -14.77 -9.32
N LYS A 75 0.50 -13.75 -10.10
CA LYS A 75 0.27 -13.65 -11.55
C LYS A 75 -1.21 -13.85 -11.92
N LEU A 76 -2.11 -13.23 -11.15
CA LEU A 76 -3.56 -13.32 -11.29
C LEU A 76 -4.15 -12.17 -12.10
N TYR A 77 -3.54 -10.99 -12.00
CA TYR A 77 -4.14 -9.74 -12.45
C TYR A 77 -3.45 -9.22 -13.72
N LEU A 78 -2.12 -9.14 -13.69
CA LEU A 78 -1.31 -8.49 -14.73
C LEU A 78 -1.13 -9.37 -15.97
N LEU A 79 -1.10 -8.72 -17.13
CA LEU A 79 -0.69 -9.34 -18.40
C LEU A 79 0.81 -9.17 -18.64
N LYS A 80 1.36 -9.97 -19.56
CA LYS A 80 2.77 -9.88 -19.96
C LYS A 80 3.16 -8.48 -20.46
N ASP A 81 2.30 -7.83 -21.22
CA ASP A 81 2.52 -6.47 -21.74
C ASP A 81 2.45 -5.41 -20.63
N ASP A 82 1.58 -5.61 -19.63
CA ASP A 82 1.50 -4.74 -18.46
C ASP A 82 2.81 -4.78 -17.67
N VAL A 83 3.35 -5.98 -17.47
CA VAL A 83 4.62 -6.16 -16.78
C VAL A 83 5.75 -5.45 -17.53
N SER A 84 5.79 -5.54 -18.87
CA SER A 84 6.75 -4.75 -19.67
C SER A 84 6.56 -3.25 -19.47
N THR A 85 5.30 -2.78 -19.52
CA THR A 85 4.94 -1.37 -19.33
C THR A 85 5.35 -0.86 -17.95
N ILE A 86 5.18 -1.66 -16.90
CA ILE A 86 5.60 -1.34 -15.54
C ILE A 86 7.13 -1.21 -15.49
N ARG A 87 7.86 -2.16 -16.08
CA ARG A 87 9.33 -2.09 -16.13
C ARG A 87 9.81 -0.80 -16.81
N ASP A 88 9.24 -0.47 -17.95
CA ASP A 88 9.59 0.75 -18.69
C ASP A 88 9.21 2.03 -17.93
N THR A 89 8.06 2.01 -17.25
CA THR A 89 7.57 3.15 -16.46
C THR A 89 8.47 3.44 -15.25
N LEU A 90 8.96 2.39 -14.58
CA LEU A 90 9.78 2.50 -13.38
C LEU A 90 11.28 2.66 -13.68
N LYS A 91 11.70 2.41 -14.91
CA LYS A 91 13.09 2.61 -15.33
C LYS A 91 13.54 4.06 -15.12
N GLY A 92 14.66 4.23 -14.43
CA GLY A 92 15.23 5.51 -14.06
C GLY A 92 14.46 6.23 -12.94
N LEU A 93 13.54 5.57 -12.23
CA LEU A 93 12.77 6.18 -11.14
C LEU A 93 13.69 6.75 -10.06
N TYR A 94 14.76 6.06 -9.69
CA TYR A 94 15.71 6.58 -8.69
C TYR A 94 16.24 7.99 -9.04
N LYS A 95 16.71 8.19 -10.27
CA LYS A 95 17.20 9.50 -10.75
C LYS A 95 16.10 10.55 -10.84
N ARG A 96 14.86 10.14 -11.13
CA ARG A 96 13.69 11.05 -11.15
C ARG A 96 13.35 11.51 -9.72
N LEU A 97 13.38 10.61 -8.76
CA LEU A 97 13.20 10.93 -7.35
C LEU A 97 14.31 11.85 -6.84
N GLU A 98 15.57 11.56 -7.18
CA GLU A 98 16.73 12.37 -6.81
C GLU A 98 16.63 13.82 -7.33
N ASN A 99 16.36 13.97 -8.63
CA ASN A 99 16.44 15.28 -9.29
C ASN A 99 15.17 16.12 -9.14
N ARG A 100 14.01 15.48 -8.99
CA ARG A 100 12.70 16.17 -9.11
C ARG A 100 11.72 15.83 -7.99
N GLY A 101 12.01 14.85 -7.13
CA GLY A 101 11.01 14.34 -6.18
C GLY A 101 9.74 13.85 -6.89
N ASP A 102 9.90 13.16 -8.01
CA ASP A 102 8.81 12.78 -8.91
C ASP A 102 8.41 11.31 -8.72
N CYS A 103 7.30 11.07 -8.01
CA CYS A 103 6.72 9.75 -7.78
C CYS A 103 5.57 9.40 -8.74
N GLN A 104 5.28 10.24 -9.75
CA GLN A 104 4.23 9.98 -10.73
C GLN A 104 4.34 8.61 -11.44
N PRO A 105 5.54 8.04 -11.69
CA PRO A 105 5.63 6.67 -12.20
C PRO A 105 4.96 5.62 -11.31
N LEU A 106 5.02 5.75 -9.98
CA LEU A 106 4.38 4.82 -9.05
C LEU A 106 2.85 4.92 -9.13
N GLU A 107 2.32 6.14 -9.22
CA GLU A 107 0.88 6.38 -9.39
C GLU A 107 0.36 5.82 -10.72
N ARG A 108 1.13 5.95 -11.81
CA ARG A 108 0.77 5.35 -13.11
C ARG A 108 0.71 3.83 -13.05
N VAL A 109 1.68 3.19 -12.38
CA VAL A 109 1.68 1.73 -12.19
C VAL A 109 0.49 1.30 -11.33
N HIS A 110 0.22 2.04 -10.25
CA HIS A 110 -0.93 1.78 -9.41
C HIS A 110 -2.25 1.88 -10.19
N GLN A 111 -2.44 2.93 -10.99
CA GLN A 111 -3.64 3.07 -11.83
C GLN A 111 -3.81 1.92 -12.82
N LEU A 112 -2.71 1.47 -13.46
CA LEU A 112 -2.73 0.30 -14.34
C LEU A 112 -3.21 -0.94 -13.57
N TYR A 113 -2.64 -1.16 -12.38
CA TYR A 113 -2.96 -2.31 -11.56
C TYR A 113 -4.42 -2.28 -11.07
N THR A 114 -4.91 -1.13 -10.61
CA THR A 114 -6.31 -0.90 -10.24
C THR A 114 -7.26 -1.22 -11.39
N ASN A 115 -6.94 -0.78 -12.61
CA ASN A 115 -7.73 -1.09 -13.79
C ASN A 115 -7.81 -2.60 -14.06
N ARG A 116 -6.69 -3.34 -13.91
CA ARG A 116 -6.67 -4.80 -14.07
C ARG A 116 -7.49 -5.52 -13.00
N ILE A 117 -7.39 -5.11 -11.73
CA ILE A 117 -8.21 -5.68 -10.65
C ILE A 117 -9.70 -5.42 -10.93
N LYS A 118 -10.06 -4.23 -11.40
CA LYS A 118 -11.43 -3.89 -11.78
C LYS A 118 -11.94 -4.79 -12.91
N GLU A 119 -11.13 -5.01 -13.95
CA GLU A 119 -11.47 -5.94 -15.03
C GLU A 119 -11.71 -7.37 -14.53
N ARG A 120 -10.88 -7.86 -13.58
CA ARG A 120 -11.08 -9.17 -12.92
C ARG A 120 -12.37 -9.21 -12.11
N PHE A 121 -12.65 -8.18 -11.32
CA PHE A 121 -13.88 -8.10 -10.54
C PHE A 121 -15.14 -8.16 -11.42
N GLU A 122 -15.19 -7.38 -12.51
CA GLU A 122 -16.35 -7.40 -13.42
C GLU A 122 -16.48 -8.76 -14.12
N PHE A 123 -15.37 -9.38 -14.55
CA PHE A 123 -15.40 -10.74 -15.10
C PHE A 123 -15.94 -11.75 -14.08
N ALA A 124 -15.43 -11.74 -12.84
CA ALA A 124 -15.86 -12.64 -11.78
C ALA A 124 -17.36 -12.46 -11.46
N LYS A 125 -17.85 -11.22 -11.47
CA LYS A 125 -19.26 -10.89 -11.29
C LYS A 125 -20.15 -11.46 -12.39
N ASP A 126 -19.74 -11.31 -13.65
CA ASP A 126 -20.46 -11.86 -14.81
C ASP A 126 -20.42 -13.39 -14.82
N PHE A 127 -19.24 -13.97 -14.58
CA PHE A 127 -19.02 -15.42 -14.56
C PHE A 127 -19.82 -16.11 -13.45
N LEU A 128 -19.93 -15.49 -12.27
CA LEU A 128 -20.71 -15.97 -11.13
C LEU A 128 -22.20 -15.60 -11.18
N GLY A 129 -22.70 -15.14 -12.33
CA GLY A 129 -24.11 -14.82 -12.53
C GLY A 129 -25.07 -16.02 -12.41
N GLU A 130 -26.31 -15.85 -12.88
CA GLU A 130 -27.37 -16.87 -12.76
C GLU A 130 -27.04 -18.19 -13.48
N LYS A 131 -26.29 -18.11 -14.57
CA LYS A 131 -25.96 -19.28 -15.41
C LYS A 131 -24.75 -20.08 -14.91
N TYR A 132 -24.10 -19.65 -13.83
CA TYR A 132 -22.93 -20.32 -13.31
C TYR A 132 -23.24 -21.76 -12.90
N LYS A 133 -22.41 -22.70 -13.36
CA LYS A 133 -22.44 -24.11 -12.95
C LYS A 133 -21.05 -24.52 -12.50
N PHE A 134 -20.97 -25.16 -11.33
CA PHE A 134 -19.71 -25.67 -10.83
C PHE A 134 -19.23 -26.85 -11.66
N ASP A 135 -17.99 -26.78 -12.14
CA ASP A 135 -17.33 -27.85 -12.88
C ASP A 135 -16.29 -28.56 -11.99
N LYS A 136 -16.53 -29.84 -11.72
CA LYS A 136 -15.67 -30.70 -10.90
C LYS A 136 -14.43 -31.22 -11.66
N SER A 137 -14.41 -31.10 -12.98
CA SER A 137 -13.33 -31.61 -13.82
C SER A 137 -12.15 -30.64 -13.97
N VAL A 138 -12.36 -29.37 -13.59
CA VAL A 138 -11.36 -28.31 -13.64
C VAL A 138 -10.17 -28.66 -12.76
N LYS A 139 -8.98 -28.53 -13.33
CA LYS A 139 -7.69 -28.67 -12.64
C LYS A 139 -6.93 -27.37 -12.79
N ILE A 140 -6.29 -26.94 -11.71
CA ILE A 140 -5.49 -25.73 -11.67
C ILE A 140 -4.16 -26.01 -10.97
N ASP A 141 -3.08 -25.44 -11.50
CA ASP A 141 -1.80 -25.39 -10.81
C ASP A 141 -1.74 -24.11 -9.98
N LEU A 142 -1.62 -24.27 -8.66
CA LEU A 142 -1.57 -23.15 -7.71
C LEU A 142 -0.16 -22.57 -7.58
N ASP A 143 0.87 -23.28 -8.07
CA ASP A 143 2.25 -22.82 -8.00
C ASP A 143 2.45 -21.59 -8.90
N SER A 144 2.55 -20.41 -8.28
CA SER A 144 2.77 -19.15 -9.00
C SER A 144 4.16 -19.08 -9.64
N ASP A 145 5.15 -19.79 -9.11
CA ASP A 145 6.52 -19.74 -9.61
C ASP A 145 6.64 -20.46 -10.96
N LYS A 146 5.81 -21.50 -11.17
CA LYS A 146 5.72 -22.23 -12.45
C LYS A 146 4.91 -21.52 -13.53
N ARG A 147 4.13 -20.49 -13.18
CA ARG A 147 3.24 -19.80 -14.13
C ARG A 147 3.94 -18.62 -14.81
N GLU A 148 3.58 -18.34 -16.05
CA GLU A 148 3.91 -17.07 -16.70
C GLU A 148 2.74 -16.09 -16.55
N PHE A 149 3.01 -14.79 -16.67
CA PHE A 149 1.94 -13.80 -16.80
C PHE A 149 1.15 -14.07 -18.08
N ALA A 150 -0.18 -13.93 -18.02
CA ALA A 150 -1.06 -14.18 -19.15
C ALA A 150 -0.69 -13.29 -20.34
N LYS A 151 -0.65 -13.85 -21.55
CA LYS A 151 -0.27 -13.13 -22.77
C LYS A 151 -1.36 -12.18 -23.23
N ASN A 152 -2.62 -12.48 -22.90
CA ASN A 152 -3.77 -11.69 -23.29
C ASN A 152 -4.94 -11.90 -22.33
N LYS A 153 -5.97 -11.07 -22.51
CA LYS A 153 -7.20 -11.09 -21.69
C LYS A 153 -7.87 -12.47 -21.65
N LYS A 154 -7.95 -13.19 -22.77
CA LYS A 154 -8.60 -14.51 -22.85
C LYS A 154 -7.87 -15.56 -22.00
N GLU A 155 -6.53 -15.55 -22.02
CA GLU A 155 -5.73 -16.44 -21.19
C GLU A 155 -5.91 -16.13 -19.70
N ALA A 156 -5.95 -14.84 -19.34
CA ALA A 156 -6.19 -14.40 -17.97
C ALA A 156 -7.59 -14.80 -17.47
N GLU A 157 -8.63 -14.56 -18.27
CA GLU A 157 -10.02 -14.96 -17.96
C GLU A 157 -10.17 -16.48 -17.84
N LYS A 158 -9.45 -17.26 -18.66
CA LYS A 158 -9.45 -18.71 -18.55
C LYS A 158 -8.87 -19.15 -17.20
N TYR A 159 -7.70 -18.63 -16.83
CA TYR A 159 -7.11 -18.94 -15.53
C TYR A 159 -7.99 -18.48 -14.36
N GLU A 160 -8.58 -17.29 -14.47
CA GLU A 160 -9.49 -16.74 -13.47
C GLU A 160 -10.74 -17.62 -13.29
N SER A 161 -11.35 -18.11 -14.38
CA SER A 161 -12.46 -19.04 -14.30
C SER A 161 -12.10 -20.35 -13.58
N ASP A 162 -10.92 -20.91 -13.86
CA ASP A 162 -10.41 -22.10 -13.17
C ASP A 162 -10.16 -21.82 -11.68
N TYR A 163 -9.62 -20.63 -11.38
CA TYR A 163 -9.35 -20.20 -10.02
C TYR A 163 -10.64 -19.98 -9.21
N ILE A 164 -11.67 -19.41 -9.84
CA ILE A 164 -13.01 -19.28 -9.23
C ILE A 164 -13.61 -20.67 -8.95
N HIS A 165 -13.49 -21.63 -9.87
CA HIS A 165 -13.90 -23.01 -9.62
C HIS A 165 -13.16 -23.61 -8.42
N PHE A 166 -11.84 -23.42 -8.33
CA PHE A 166 -11.05 -23.87 -7.18
C PHE A 166 -11.49 -23.23 -5.85
N GLN A 167 -11.75 -21.91 -5.85
CA GLN A 167 -12.24 -21.21 -4.67
C GLN A 167 -13.61 -21.73 -4.23
N ILE A 168 -14.52 -21.97 -5.17
CA ILE A 168 -15.83 -22.55 -4.88
C ILE A 168 -15.69 -23.99 -4.40
N ALA A 169 -14.83 -24.80 -5.01
CA ALA A 169 -14.58 -26.18 -4.59
C ALA A 169 -14.15 -26.24 -3.12
N SER A 170 -13.31 -25.30 -2.68
CA SER A 170 -12.86 -25.19 -1.29
C SER A 170 -14.02 -24.92 -0.31
N PHE A 171 -15.02 -24.13 -0.72
CA PHE A 171 -16.22 -23.90 0.10
C PHE A 171 -17.18 -25.09 0.09
N LEU A 172 -17.38 -25.71 -1.08
CA LEU A 172 -18.24 -26.88 -1.21
C LEU A 172 -17.69 -28.09 -0.44
N ALA A 173 -16.37 -28.23 -0.35
CA ALA A 173 -15.71 -29.25 0.46
C ALA A 173 -15.95 -29.08 1.97
N SER A 174 -16.34 -27.88 2.40
CA SER A 174 -16.73 -27.55 3.78
C SER A 174 -18.26 -27.56 3.96
N ASP A 175 -18.99 -28.27 3.12
CA ASP A 175 -20.46 -28.41 3.13
C ASP A 175 -21.26 -27.10 2.97
N MET A 176 -20.62 -26.04 2.45
CA MET A 176 -21.29 -24.77 2.18
C MET A 176 -22.18 -24.87 0.93
N LYS A 177 -23.34 -24.20 0.95
CA LYS A 177 -24.22 -24.11 -0.21
C LYS A 177 -23.58 -23.32 -1.35
N LEU A 178 -23.83 -23.73 -2.59
CA LEU A 178 -23.26 -23.09 -3.78
C LEU A 178 -23.54 -21.59 -3.84
N ASP A 179 -24.78 -21.16 -3.57
CA ASP A 179 -25.15 -19.74 -3.62
C ASP A 179 -24.43 -18.89 -2.58
N GLU A 180 -24.15 -19.46 -1.42
CA GLU A 180 -23.36 -18.81 -0.36
C GLU A 180 -21.89 -18.72 -0.76
N ALA A 181 -21.32 -19.81 -1.30
CA ALA A 181 -19.96 -19.84 -1.81
C ALA A 181 -19.74 -18.79 -2.91
N LYS A 182 -20.67 -18.66 -3.87
CA LYS A 182 -20.65 -17.63 -4.93
C LYS A 182 -20.59 -16.22 -4.33
N LYS A 183 -21.43 -15.92 -3.34
CA LYS A 183 -21.46 -14.61 -2.67
C LYS A 183 -20.14 -14.31 -1.95
N LEU A 184 -19.56 -15.29 -1.27
CA LEU A 184 -18.28 -15.11 -0.57
C LEU A 184 -17.12 -14.90 -1.54
N VAL A 185 -17.07 -15.65 -2.64
CA VAL A 185 -16.07 -15.43 -3.70
C VAL A 185 -16.22 -14.04 -4.27
N LEU A 186 -17.42 -13.63 -4.70
CA LEU A 186 -17.64 -12.30 -5.25
C LEU A 186 -17.24 -11.19 -4.27
N LYS A 187 -17.57 -11.35 -2.98
CA LYS A 187 -17.17 -10.42 -1.91
C LYS A 187 -15.66 -10.32 -1.73
N ARG A 188 -14.89 -11.40 -2.01
CA ARG A 188 -13.42 -11.34 -1.99
C ARG A 188 -12.88 -10.48 -3.13
N TYR A 189 -13.43 -10.60 -4.34
CA TYR A 189 -13.04 -9.75 -5.47
C TYR A 189 -13.43 -8.29 -5.23
N GLU A 190 -14.64 -8.03 -4.73
CA GLU A 190 -15.10 -6.68 -4.35
C GLU A 190 -14.15 -6.03 -3.32
N ARG A 191 -13.75 -6.79 -2.29
CA ARG A 191 -12.79 -6.32 -1.29
C ARG A 191 -11.40 -6.06 -1.86
N ALA A 192 -10.94 -6.89 -2.80
CA ALA A 192 -9.66 -6.69 -3.48
C ALA A 192 -9.67 -5.40 -4.30
N LEU A 193 -10.76 -5.13 -5.04
CA LEU A 193 -10.96 -3.88 -5.76
C LEU A 193 -11.00 -2.68 -4.80
N LYS A 194 -11.83 -2.76 -3.76
CA LYS A 194 -11.94 -1.69 -2.77
C LYS A 194 -10.59 -1.36 -2.13
N ARG A 195 -9.80 -2.37 -1.75
CA ARG A 195 -8.47 -2.17 -1.14
C ARG A 195 -7.55 -1.38 -2.06
N VAL A 196 -7.49 -1.74 -3.35
CA VAL A 196 -6.60 -1.03 -4.28
C VAL A 196 -7.12 0.36 -4.62
N GLU A 197 -8.43 0.58 -4.66
CA GLU A 197 -9.02 1.91 -4.89
C GLU A 197 -8.82 2.87 -3.71
N GLU A 198 -8.80 2.34 -2.48
CA GLU A 198 -8.59 3.12 -1.25
C GLU A 198 -7.12 3.28 -0.87
N GLN A 199 -6.20 2.63 -1.59
CA GLN A 199 -4.78 2.64 -1.28
C GLN A 199 -4.20 4.06 -1.41
N GLN A 200 -3.58 4.55 -0.34
CA GLN A 200 -3.06 5.91 -0.30
C GLN A 200 -1.66 5.99 -0.91
N SER A 201 -1.27 7.18 -1.39
CA SER A 201 0.07 7.39 -1.98
C SER A 201 1.22 7.00 -1.03
N GLN A 202 1.05 7.21 0.28
CA GLN A 202 2.03 6.82 1.29
C GLN A 202 2.25 5.29 1.34
N GLU A 203 1.21 4.50 1.10
CA GLU A 203 1.32 3.04 1.02
C GLU A 203 2.06 2.63 -0.25
N LEU A 204 1.76 3.28 -1.39
CA LEU A 204 2.48 3.05 -2.65
C LEU A 204 3.99 3.29 -2.50
N TYR A 205 4.35 4.36 -1.79
CA TYR A 205 5.74 4.70 -1.50
C TYR A 205 6.37 3.68 -0.57
N ALA A 206 5.65 3.24 0.48
CA ALA A 206 6.13 2.24 1.41
C ALA A 206 6.37 0.89 0.73
N ASP A 207 5.48 0.47 -0.18
CA ASP A 207 5.62 -0.78 -0.94
C ASP A 207 6.82 -0.72 -1.90
N TYR A 208 7.07 0.44 -2.52
CA TYR A 208 8.27 0.64 -3.34
C TYR A 208 9.55 0.62 -2.49
N LEU A 209 9.55 1.26 -1.32
CA LEU A 209 10.69 1.24 -0.39
C LEU A 209 10.97 -0.16 0.15
N ASP A 210 9.93 -0.94 0.48
CA ASP A 210 10.09 -2.33 0.91
C ASP A 210 10.61 -3.21 -0.22
N SER A 211 10.14 -2.98 -1.44
CA SER A 211 10.63 -3.66 -2.64
C SER A 211 12.10 -3.34 -2.92
N PHE A 212 12.52 -2.08 -2.69
CA PHE A 212 13.91 -1.69 -2.78
C PHE A 212 14.75 -2.37 -1.70
N ALA A 213 14.30 -2.39 -0.44
CA ALA A 213 15.02 -3.03 0.66
C ALA A 213 15.24 -4.53 0.38
N ARG A 214 14.17 -5.25 0.01
CA ARG A 214 14.24 -6.67 -0.37
C ARG A 214 15.09 -6.94 -1.62
N SER A 215 15.25 -5.93 -2.49
CA SER A 215 16.14 -6.02 -3.64
C SER A 215 17.62 -6.02 -3.25
N LEU A 216 17.96 -5.54 -2.05
CA LEU A 216 19.33 -5.61 -1.55
C LEU A 216 19.61 -7.04 -1.07
N ASP A 217 18.84 -7.51 -0.09
CA ASP A 217 18.95 -8.84 0.49
C ASP A 217 17.59 -9.32 1.08
N PRO A 218 17.40 -10.62 1.38
CA PRO A 218 16.10 -11.16 1.81
C PRO A 218 15.67 -10.78 3.25
N HIS A 219 16.55 -10.17 4.03
CA HIS A 219 16.33 -9.75 5.42
C HIS A 219 16.28 -8.23 5.58
N SER A 220 16.47 -7.47 4.51
CA SER A 220 16.25 -6.04 4.47
C SER A 220 14.78 -5.75 4.12
N SER A 221 14.11 -4.98 4.98
CA SER A 221 12.71 -4.58 4.83
C SER A 221 12.52 -3.11 5.19
N TYR A 222 11.47 -2.49 4.65
CA TYR A 222 11.03 -1.14 5.05
C TYR A 222 9.73 -1.25 5.85
N PHE A 223 9.68 -0.61 7.02
CA PHE A 223 8.46 -0.50 7.81
C PHE A 223 7.91 0.93 7.75
N SER A 224 6.63 1.04 7.39
CA SER A 224 5.84 2.24 7.68
C SER A 224 5.68 2.39 9.19
N GLN A 225 5.29 3.58 9.66
CA GLN A 225 5.10 3.85 11.09
C GLN A 225 4.18 2.81 11.75
N GLU A 226 3.04 2.51 11.12
CA GLU A 226 2.09 1.50 11.58
C GLU A 226 2.73 0.10 11.66
N ARG A 227 3.43 -0.36 10.61
CA ARG A 227 4.14 -1.65 10.61
C ARG A 227 5.24 -1.71 11.67
N LEU A 228 5.90 -0.59 11.95
CA LEU A 228 6.92 -0.50 12.98
C LEU A 228 6.31 -0.62 14.38
N GLU A 229 5.16 0.03 14.63
CA GLU A 229 4.43 -0.07 15.89
C GLU A 229 3.99 -1.51 16.15
N GLU A 230 3.42 -2.19 15.16
CA GLU A 230 3.05 -3.61 15.24
C GLU A 230 4.27 -4.49 15.55
N PHE A 231 5.38 -4.28 14.86
CA PHE A 231 6.62 -5.00 15.12
C PHE A 231 7.12 -4.75 16.55
N GLN A 232 7.09 -3.51 17.04
CA GLN A 232 7.50 -3.18 18.41
C GLN A 232 6.60 -3.81 19.46
N ILE A 233 5.27 -3.85 19.23
CA ILE A 233 4.32 -4.55 20.10
C ILE A 233 4.68 -6.03 20.18
N GLN A 234 4.95 -6.68 19.04
CA GLN A 234 5.37 -8.08 19.00
C GLN A 234 6.70 -8.32 19.73
N MET A 235 7.67 -7.41 19.61
CA MET A 235 8.98 -7.55 20.27
C MET A 235 8.95 -7.24 21.77
N ARG A 236 8.11 -6.31 22.21
CA ARG A 236 7.96 -5.95 23.63
C ARG A 236 6.96 -6.84 24.37
N LEU A 237 6.12 -7.58 23.63
CA LEU A 237 4.99 -8.35 24.17
C LEU A 237 4.04 -7.49 25.03
N SER A 238 3.94 -6.20 24.69
CA SER A 238 3.15 -5.22 25.43
C SER A 238 2.46 -4.27 24.45
N LEU A 239 1.17 -4.01 24.68
CA LEU A 239 0.36 -3.09 23.90
C LEU A 239 -0.17 -1.99 24.81
N GLU A 240 0.02 -0.74 24.40
CA GLU A 240 -0.67 0.41 25.01
C GLU A 240 -1.91 0.71 24.15
N GLY A 241 -3.09 0.37 24.66
CA GLY A 241 -4.36 0.51 23.94
C GLY A 241 -5.50 -0.18 24.67
N ILE A 242 -6.62 -0.42 23.96
CA ILE A 242 -7.82 -1.06 24.55
C ILE A 242 -7.69 -2.59 24.75
N GLY A 243 -6.57 -3.19 24.34
CA GLY A 243 -6.34 -4.64 24.47
C GLY A 243 -7.19 -5.51 23.55
N ALA A 244 -7.69 -4.97 22.43
CA ALA A 244 -8.50 -5.71 21.45
C ALA A 244 -7.71 -5.98 20.16
N THR A 245 -7.84 -7.20 19.63
CA THR A 245 -7.40 -7.57 18.27
C THR A 245 -8.61 -7.45 17.34
N LEU A 246 -8.52 -6.59 16.31
CA LEU A 246 -9.64 -6.24 15.40
C LEU A 246 -9.47 -6.82 14.00
#